data_AF-A0A1B8FLR1-F1
#
_entry.id   AF-A0A1B8FLR1-F1
#
_cell.length_a   1.000
_cell.length_b   1.000
_cell.length_c   1.000
_cell.angle_alpha   90.00
_cell.angle_beta   90.00
_cell.angle_gamma   90.00
#
_symmetry.space_group_name_H-M   'P 1'
#
loop_
_entity.id
_entity.type
_entity.pdbx_description
1 polymer ?
#
loop_
_entity_poly.entity_id
_entity_poly.type
_entity_poly.pdbx_seq_one_letter_code
_entity_poly.pdbx_strand_id
1 'polypeptide(L)'
;MASLFTPTMRPLSCLKTLLRQTRRQKTIARSLTTYRKPDLNRGLPLAAAVDAGMPHVNRKLKAYPPPPSPAANFKNPIGDLHAEQISVLDPTGQRTQLFSKTSPEAAKVGDILLVRQKNGDPFAGVCINIRRRGVDTGILLRNELTRVGVEMWYKIYSPIVEGIEVVQRRVKRARRARLTYMRKPKHDMGSVQNIVLAYQRLKLGARSVDSKGGKKKGKGRK
;
A
#
# COMPACT_ATOMS: atom_id res chain seq x y z
N MET A 1 -20.50 39.63 16.67
CA MET A 1 -21.48 38.68 17.25
C MET A 1 -21.56 37.48 16.33
N ALA A 2 -21.17 36.33 16.85
CA ALA A 2 -21.13 35.06 16.13
C ALA A 2 -22.52 34.42 16.08
N SER A 3 -22.86 33.79 14.94
CA SER A 3 -23.84 32.71 14.92
C SER A 3 -23.20 31.49 14.24
N LEU A 4 -22.95 30.48 15.06
CA LEU A 4 -22.35 29.20 14.69
C LEU A 4 -23.43 28.31 14.07
N PHE A 5 -23.33 28.01 12.78
CA PHE A 5 -24.06 26.89 12.19
C PHE A 5 -23.30 25.60 12.48
N THR A 6 -23.89 24.73 13.31
CA THR A 6 -23.41 23.34 13.50
C THR A 6 -24.21 22.39 12.61
N PRO A 7 -23.59 21.61 11.72
CA PRO A 7 -24.29 20.53 11.05
C PRO A 7 -24.44 19.34 12.00
N THR A 8 -25.67 19.03 12.39
CA THR A 8 -25.99 17.81 13.14
C THR A 8 -25.90 16.61 12.20
N MET A 9 -24.77 15.90 12.25
CA MET A 9 -24.61 14.62 11.55
C MET A 9 -25.63 13.61 12.08
N ARG A 10 -26.49 13.10 11.18
CA ARG A 10 -27.44 12.03 11.49
C ARG A 10 -26.69 10.71 11.69
N PRO A 11 -26.93 9.94 12.75
CA PRO A 11 -26.33 8.62 12.92
C PRO A 11 -26.99 7.63 11.93
N LEU A 12 -26.28 7.27 10.86
CA LEU A 12 -26.73 6.30 9.84
C LEU A 12 -26.66 4.84 10.29
N SER A 13 -26.34 4.57 11.56
CA SER A 13 -26.09 3.20 12.05
C SER A 13 -27.19 2.63 12.95
N CYS A 14 -28.30 3.33 13.16
CA CYS A 14 -29.39 2.82 14.01
C CYS A 14 -30.46 2.10 13.20
N LEU A 15 -30.31 0.78 13.02
CA LEU A 15 -31.32 -0.11 12.41
C LEU A 15 -32.74 0.07 12.98
N LYS A 16 -32.85 0.47 14.25
CA LYS A 16 -34.13 0.75 14.92
C LYS A 16 -34.87 1.97 14.33
N THR A 17 -34.18 2.96 13.77
CA THR A 17 -34.85 4.12 13.15
C THR A 17 -35.33 3.81 11.73
N LEU A 18 -34.57 3.01 10.97
CA LEU A 18 -35.01 2.47 9.67
C LEU A 18 -36.29 1.64 9.82
N LEU A 19 -36.32 0.71 10.79
CA LEU A 19 -37.52 -0.09 11.07
C LEU A 19 -38.71 0.75 11.56
N ARG A 20 -38.45 1.88 12.23
CA ARG A 20 -39.50 2.81 12.66
C ARG A 20 -40.04 3.67 11.51
N GLN A 21 -39.21 3.98 10.51
CA GLN A 21 -39.63 4.70 9.31
C GLN A 21 -40.47 3.82 8.36
N THR A 22 -40.09 2.56 8.16
CA THR A 22 -40.89 1.62 7.35
C THR A 22 -42.27 1.36 7.96
N ARG A 23 -42.37 1.35 9.30
CA ARG A 23 -43.67 1.22 9.99
C ARG A 23 -44.55 2.48 9.93
N ARG A 24 -43.97 3.66 9.65
CA ARG A 24 -44.70 4.93 9.50
C ARG A 24 -45.12 5.22 8.06
N GLN A 25 -44.47 4.62 7.07
CA GLN A 25 -45.00 4.55 5.71
C GLN A 25 -46.12 3.53 5.65
N LYS A 26 -47.28 3.87 6.23
CA LYS A 26 -48.55 3.35 5.71
C LYS A 26 -48.67 3.96 4.31
N THR A 27 -48.21 3.24 3.29
CA THR A 27 -48.58 3.51 1.91
C THR A 27 -50.10 3.52 1.87
N ILE A 28 -50.70 4.70 1.91
CA ILE A 28 -52.11 4.87 1.56
C ILE A 28 -52.12 4.67 0.04
N ALA A 29 -52.15 3.42 -0.38
CA ALA A 29 -52.55 3.06 -1.72
C ALA A 29 -54.06 3.34 -1.80
N ARG A 30 -54.42 4.56 -2.21
CA ARG A 30 -55.78 4.80 -2.72
C ARG A 30 -55.88 4.08 -4.06
N SER A 31 -56.14 2.78 -4.02
CA SER A 31 -56.64 2.08 -5.19
C SER A 31 -58.12 2.44 -5.31
N LEU A 32 -58.46 3.29 -6.29
CA LEU A 32 -59.84 3.41 -6.75
C LEU A 32 -60.18 2.12 -7.50
N THR A 33 -60.46 1.05 -6.74
CA THR A 33 -61.05 -0.16 -7.31
C THR A 33 -62.53 0.11 -7.45
N THR A 34 -62.95 0.62 -8.60
CA THR A 34 -64.34 0.47 -8.99
C THR A 34 -64.62 -1.02 -9.06
N TYR A 35 -65.62 -1.49 -8.30
CA TYR A 35 -66.00 -2.90 -8.31
C TYR A 35 -66.57 -3.24 -9.69
N ARG A 36 -65.69 -3.71 -10.57
CA ARG A 36 -66.06 -4.30 -11.85
C ARG A 36 -66.45 -5.74 -11.57
N LYS A 37 -67.76 -6.05 -11.63
CA LYS A 37 -68.23 -7.43 -11.64
C LYS A 37 -67.55 -8.13 -12.82
N PRO A 38 -66.77 -9.21 -12.60
CA PRO A 38 -66.16 -9.94 -13.69
C PRO A 38 -67.28 -10.52 -14.54
N ASP A 39 -67.28 -10.16 -15.81
CA ASP A 39 -68.25 -10.62 -16.79
C ASP A 39 -67.82 -12.02 -17.21
N LEU A 40 -68.32 -13.04 -16.51
CA LEU A 40 -67.87 -14.45 -16.63
C LEU A 40 -68.12 -15.04 -18.03
N ASN A 41 -68.97 -14.40 -18.84
CA ASN A 41 -69.28 -14.80 -20.22
C ASN A 41 -68.56 -13.94 -21.27
N ARG A 42 -67.82 -12.90 -20.86
CA ARG A 42 -66.99 -12.13 -21.78
C ARG A 42 -65.74 -12.97 -22.01
N GLY A 43 -65.74 -13.71 -23.12
CA GLY A 43 -64.66 -14.60 -23.58
C GLY A 43 -63.31 -13.89 -23.70
N LEU A 44 -62.73 -13.53 -22.55
CA LEU A 44 -61.36 -13.11 -22.37
C LEU A 44 -60.61 -14.40 -22.05
N PRO A 45 -59.89 -14.95 -23.03
CA PRO A 45 -59.37 -16.31 -23.02
C PRO A 45 -58.09 -16.39 -22.20
N LEU A 46 -58.07 -15.83 -20.98
CA LEU A 46 -56.88 -15.86 -20.13
C LEU A 46 -57.05 -16.77 -18.94
N ALA A 47 -58.26 -16.86 -18.35
CA ALA A 47 -58.53 -17.75 -17.22
C ALA A 47 -58.91 -19.18 -17.66
N ALA A 48 -59.73 -19.35 -18.71
CA ALA A 48 -60.02 -20.68 -19.27
C ALA A 48 -58.82 -21.29 -20.02
N ALA A 49 -57.89 -20.44 -20.49
CA ALA A 49 -56.67 -20.87 -21.17
C ALA A 49 -55.58 -21.38 -20.23
N VAL A 50 -55.60 -21.00 -18.94
CA VAL A 50 -54.66 -21.56 -17.95
C VAL A 50 -55.14 -22.90 -17.37
N ASP A 51 -56.44 -23.19 -17.43
CA ASP A 51 -57.04 -24.43 -16.90
C ASP A 51 -57.19 -25.53 -17.98
N ALA A 52 -57.40 -25.14 -19.24
CA ALA A 52 -57.27 -26.04 -20.38
C ALA A 52 -55.79 -26.24 -20.70
N GLY A 53 -55.09 -27.06 -19.89
CA GLY A 53 -53.67 -27.38 -19.96
C GLY A 53 -53.04 -27.11 -21.33
N MET A 54 -52.57 -25.87 -21.53
CA MET A 54 -51.89 -25.51 -22.76
C MET A 54 -50.72 -26.47 -22.90
N PRO A 55 -50.53 -27.12 -24.08
CA PRO A 55 -49.42 -28.03 -24.24
C PRO A 55 -48.15 -27.30 -23.82
N HIS A 56 -47.35 -27.89 -22.93
CA HIS A 56 -46.13 -27.26 -22.44
C HIS A 56 -45.25 -26.96 -23.64
N VAL A 57 -45.30 -25.72 -24.14
CA VAL A 57 -44.50 -25.33 -25.28
C VAL A 57 -43.11 -25.11 -24.73
N ASN A 58 -42.25 -26.10 -24.89
CA ASN A 58 -40.86 -26.08 -24.44
C ASN A 58 -40.04 -25.11 -25.32
N ARG A 59 -40.39 -23.81 -25.26
CA ARG A 59 -39.69 -22.73 -25.97
C ARG A 59 -38.48 -22.35 -25.15
N LYS A 60 -37.29 -22.79 -25.59
CA LYS A 60 -36.04 -22.38 -24.97
C LYS A 60 -35.92 -20.85 -25.04
N LEU A 61 -35.92 -20.20 -23.87
CA LEU A 61 -35.71 -18.75 -23.77
C LEU A 61 -34.32 -18.41 -24.34
N LYS A 62 -34.25 -17.37 -25.18
CA LYS A 62 -32.97 -16.84 -25.67
C LYS A 62 -32.26 -16.13 -24.52
N ALA A 63 -31.27 -16.79 -23.92
CA ALA A 63 -30.39 -16.16 -22.95
C ALA A 63 -29.26 -15.44 -23.70
N TYR A 64 -29.17 -14.11 -23.57
CA TYR A 64 -28.05 -13.33 -24.11
C TYR A 64 -26.87 -13.39 -23.14
N PRO A 65 -25.63 -13.54 -23.63
CA PRO A 65 -24.46 -13.47 -22.77
C PRO A 65 -24.30 -12.06 -22.19
N PRO A 66 -23.66 -11.92 -21.02
CA PRO A 66 -23.31 -10.62 -20.50
C PRO A 66 -22.30 -9.91 -21.43
N PRO A 67 -22.29 -8.56 -21.47
CA PRO A 67 -21.27 -7.83 -22.22
C PRO A 67 -19.86 -8.14 -21.68
N PRO A 68 -18.81 -7.98 -22.51
CA PRO A 68 -17.43 -8.21 -22.07
C PRO A 68 -17.09 -7.29 -20.89
N SER A 69 -16.59 -7.88 -19.80
CA SER A 69 -16.22 -7.14 -18.58
C SER A 69 -14.70 -7.05 -18.43
N PRO A 70 -14.14 -5.91 -17.97
CA PRO A 70 -12.70 -5.78 -17.69
C PRO A 70 -12.18 -6.77 -16.64
N ALA A 71 -13.07 -7.31 -15.80
CA ALA A 71 -12.73 -8.34 -14.82
C ALA A 71 -12.20 -9.64 -15.44
N ALA A 72 -12.53 -9.90 -16.72
CA ALA A 72 -11.94 -11.00 -17.48
C ALA A 72 -10.46 -10.74 -17.81
N ASN A 73 -10.09 -9.48 -18.08
CA ASN A 73 -8.73 -9.08 -18.42
C ASN A 73 -7.85 -8.95 -17.17
N PHE A 74 -8.39 -8.39 -16.08
CA PHE A 74 -7.65 -8.10 -14.86
C PHE A 74 -8.07 -9.03 -13.73
N LYS A 75 -7.39 -10.17 -13.59
CA LYS A 75 -7.68 -11.11 -12.51
C LYS A 75 -7.24 -10.58 -11.14
N ASN A 76 -6.11 -9.85 -11.09
CA ASN A 76 -5.54 -9.29 -9.86
C ASN A 76 -5.14 -7.80 -10.06
N PRO A 77 -6.12 -6.90 -10.27
CA PRO A 77 -5.86 -5.52 -10.71
C PRO A 77 -4.95 -4.73 -9.76
N ILE A 78 -5.00 -5.01 -8.45
CA ILE A 78 -4.17 -4.30 -7.45
C ILE A 78 -2.70 -4.72 -7.55
N GLY A 79 -2.43 -6.00 -7.84
CA GLY A 79 -1.06 -6.51 -8.00
C GLY A 79 -0.40 -5.92 -9.23
N ASP A 80 -1.16 -5.88 -10.33
CA ASP A 80 -0.74 -5.32 -11.61
C ASP A 80 -0.46 -3.82 -11.46
N LEU A 81 -1.36 -3.08 -10.80
CA LEU A 81 -1.16 -1.65 -10.47
C LEU A 81 0.11 -1.41 -9.65
N HIS A 82 0.37 -2.23 -8.63
CA HIS A 82 1.60 -2.09 -7.85
C HIS A 82 2.85 -2.34 -8.69
N ALA A 83 2.82 -3.34 -9.59
CA ALA A 83 3.94 -3.61 -10.49
C ALA A 83 4.18 -2.45 -11.48
N GLU A 84 3.11 -1.91 -12.06
CA GLU A 84 3.14 -0.72 -12.92
C GLU A 84 3.70 0.51 -12.18
N GLN A 85 3.26 0.77 -10.95
CA GLN A 85 3.78 1.90 -10.19
C GLN A 85 5.24 1.73 -9.77
N ILE A 86 5.65 0.50 -9.41
CA ILE A 86 7.04 0.22 -9.06
C ILE A 86 7.94 0.37 -10.29
N SER A 87 7.52 -0.07 -11.47
CA SER A 87 8.32 0.10 -12.70
C SER A 87 8.53 1.57 -13.06
N VAL A 88 7.55 2.43 -12.80
CA VAL A 88 7.66 3.89 -12.97
C VAL A 88 8.57 4.52 -11.92
N LEU A 89 8.45 4.13 -10.64
CA LEU A 89 9.17 4.76 -9.53
C LEU A 89 10.61 4.25 -9.33
N ASP A 90 10.90 3.00 -9.72
CA ASP A 90 12.21 2.35 -9.61
C ASP A 90 12.58 1.68 -10.95
N PRO A 91 12.85 2.47 -12.01
CA PRO A 91 13.14 1.92 -13.33
C PRO A 91 14.43 1.09 -13.37
N THR A 92 15.37 1.34 -12.45
CA THR A 92 16.61 0.56 -12.34
C THR A 92 16.43 -0.73 -11.54
N GLY A 93 15.32 -0.88 -10.80
CA GLY A 93 15.06 -2.01 -9.91
C GLY A 93 16.00 -2.12 -8.70
N GLN A 94 16.90 -1.14 -8.50
CA GLN A 94 17.93 -1.22 -7.47
C GLN A 94 17.32 -1.21 -6.06
N ARG A 95 16.26 -0.41 -5.84
CA ARG A 95 15.60 -0.32 -4.53
C ARG A 95 14.83 -1.59 -4.25
N THR A 96 14.17 -2.13 -5.27
CA THR A 96 13.46 -3.40 -5.21
C THR A 96 14.42 -4.54 -4.84
N GLN A 97 15.57 -4.61 -5.51
CA GLN A 97 16.60 -5.62 -5.26
C GLN A 97 17.19 -5.49 -3.85
N LEU A 98 17.42 -4.26 -3.37
CA LEU A 98 17.96 -4.00 -2.03
C LEU A 98 17.06 -4.49 -0.91
N PHE A 99 15.73 -4.48 -1.08
CA PHE A 99 14.77 -4.93 -0.05
C PHE A 99 14.08 -6.26 -0.38
N SER A 100 14.49 -6.92 -1.47
CA SER A 100 13.98 -8.23 -1.84
C SER A 100 14.32 -9.28 -0.76
N LYS A 101 13.46 -10.29 -0.57
CA LYS A 101 13.77 -11.38 0.38
C LYS A 101 14.74 -12.40 -0.21
N THR A 102 14.78 -12.48 -1.53
CA THR A 102 15.51 -13.49 -2.29
C THR A 102 16.98 -13.12 -2.43
N SER A 103 17.32 -11.83 -2.51
CA SER A 103 18.70 -11.39 -2.67
C SER A 103 19.51 -11.61 -1.37
N PRO A 104 20.70 -12.24 -1.45
CA PRO A 104 21.54 -12.46 -0.28
C PRO A 104 22.09 -11.14 0.28
N GLU A 105 22.31 -10.17 -0.61
CA GLU A 105 22.80 -8.82 -0.33
C GLU A 105 21.73 -7.84 0.14
N ALA A 106 20.47 -8.29 0.26
CA ALA A 106 19.38 -7.46 0.74
C ALA A 106 19.69 -6.83 2.10
N ALA A 107 19.25 -5.58 2.26
CA ALA A 107 19.21 -4.90 3.54
C ALA A 107 18.30 -5.68 4.52
N LYS A 108 18.86 -6.00 5.69
CA LYS A 108 18.18 -6.74 6.75
C LYS A 108 17.89 -5.83 7.92
N VAL A 109 16.95 -6.27 8.74
CA VAL A 109 16.62 -5.59 9.98
C VAL A 109 17.82 -5.68 10.93
N GLY A 110 18.23 -4.55 11.49
CA GLY A 110 19.41 -4.38 12.33
C GLY A 110 20.64 -3.87 11.58
N ASP A 111 20.58 -3.74 10.25
CA ASP A 111 21.63 -3.05 9.49
C ASP A 111 21.51 -1.52 9.66
N ILE A 112 22.63 -0.82 9.55
CA ILE A 112 22.67 0.64 9.52
C ILE A 112 22.52 1.09 8.08
N LEU A 113 21.46 1.86 7.83
CA LEU A 113 21.13 2.39 6.51
C LEU A 113 21.34 3.91 6.51
N LEU A 114 21.89 4.41 5.40
CA LEU A 114 21.97 5.84 5.09
C LEU A 114 20.98 6.14 3.97
N VAL A 115 19.99 6.98 4.27
CA VAL A 115 18.98 7.43 3.32
C VAL A 115 19.36 8.84 2.87
N ARG A 116 19.67 8.98 1.58
CA ARG A 116 19.87 10.28 0.93
C ARG A 116 18.53 10.77 0.41
N GLN A 117 18.19 12.01 0.73
CA GLN A 117 17.00 12.68 0.22
C GLN A 117 17.45 13.71 -0.83
N LYS A 118 16.61 13.97 -1.83
CA LYS A 118 16.85 15.02 -2.82
C LYS A 118 16.92 16.40 -2.15
N ASN A 119 16.02 16.62 -1.19
CA ASN A 119 15.92 17.86 -0.43
C ASN A 119 16.10 17.53 1.05
N GLY A 120 17.06 18.17 1.70
CA GLY A 120 17.33 18.03 3.13
C GLY A 120 18.46 17.09 3.48
N ASP A 121 18.73 16.98 4.78
CA ASP A 121 19.88 16.25 5.28
C ASP A 121 19.71 14.73 5.19
N PRO A 122 20.78 14.00 4.85
CA PRO A 122 20.73 12.54 4.80
C PRO A 122 20.52 11.99 6.21
N PHE A 123 19.61 11.04 6.36
CA PHE A 123 19.36 10.39 7.64
C PHE A 123 19.99 9.01 7.67
N ALA A 124 20.79 8.77 8.70
CA ALA A 124 21.33 7.46 9.00
C ALA A 124 20.72 6.90 10.28
N GLY A 125 20.47 5.60 10.29
CA GLY A 125 19.96 4.93 11.47
C GLY A 125 19.93 3.41 11.32
N VAL A 126 19.74 2.75 12.45
CA VAL A 126 19.54 1.29 12.49
C VAL A 126 18.14 0.98 11.97
N CYS A 127 18.04 0.05 11.02
CA CYS A 127 16.76 -0.42 10.53
C CYS A 127 16.07 -1.31 11.56
N ILE A 128 14.98 -0.83 12.15
CA ILE A 128 14.21 -1.57 13.16
C ILE A 128 13.08 -2.40 12.54
N ASN A 129 12.55 -1.97 11.40
CA ASN A 129 11.40 -2.59 10.76
C ASN A 129 11.39 -2.33 9.25
N ILE A 130 10.98 -3.35 8.48
CA ILE A 130 10.74 -3.26 7.03
C ILE A 130 9.31 -3.71 6.77
N ARG A 131 8.44 -2.77 6.40
CA ARG A 131 7.04 -3.02 6.00
C ARG A 131 7.00 -3.24 4.49
N ARG A 132 6.62 -4.43 4.05
CA ARG A 132 6.45 -4.77 2.62
C ARG A 132 4.97 -4.72 2.26
N ARG A 133 4.57 -3.73 1.47
CA ARG A 133 3.17 -3.46 1.06
C ARG A 133 3.14 -2.92 -0.38
N GLY A 134 3.69 -3.67 -1.34
CA GLY A 134 3.78 -3.23 -2.74
C GLY A 134 4.56 -1.91 -2.87
N VAL A 135 3.98 -0.94 -3.57
CA VAL A 135 4.50 0.43 -3.75
C VAL A 135 4.70 1.19 -2.42
N ASP A 136 3.96 0.78 -1.38
CA ASP A 136 3.97 1.45 -0.08
C ASP A 136 5.02 0.91 0.89
N THR A 137 5.95 0.12 0.36
CA THR A 137 7.03 -0.48 1.13
C THR A 137 7.86 0.60 1.83
N GLY A 138 8.11 0.39 3.11
CA GLY A 138 8.78 1.38 3.94
C GLY A 138 9.68 0.77 5.00
N ILE A 139 10.65 1.57 5.42
CA ILE A 139 11.64 1.22 6.44
C ILE A 139 11.54 2.17 7.63
N LEU A 140 11.71 1.65 8.83
CA LEU A 140 11.80 2.42 10.06
C LEU A 140 13.25 2.45 10.51
N LEU A 141 13.82 3.66 10.54
CA LEU A 141 15.17 3.89 10.99
C LEU A 141 15.15 4.56 12.36
N ARG A 142 16.04 4.13 13.26
CA ARG A 142 16.27 4.75 14.57
C ARG A 142 17.69 5.28 14.67
N ASN A 143 17.83 6.46 15.24
CA ASN A 143 19.12 7.06 15.59
C ASN A 143 18.98 7.87 16.90
N GLU A 144 20.09 8.18 17.55
CA GLU A 144 20.15 9.14 18.64
C GLU A 144 20.86 10.41 18.16
N LEU A 145 20.12 11.51 18.03
CA LEU A 145 20.65 12.81 17.65
C LEU A 145 20.76 13.67 18.90
N THR A 146 21.97 14.16 19.22
CA THR A 146 22.22 15.08 20.34
C THR A 146 21.56 14.63 21.66
N ARG A 147 21.55 13.32 21.94
CA ARG A 147 20.93 12.66 23.13
C ARG A 147 19.42 12.40 23.08
N VAL A 148 18.77 12.64 21.94
CA VAL A 148 17.35 12.34 21.74
C VAL A 148 17.20 11.23 20.71
N GLY A 149 16.50 10.16 21.07
CA GLY A 149 16.18 9.07 20.16
C GLY A 149 15.13 9.48 19.13
N VAL A 150 15.51 9.55 17.86
CA VAL A 150 14.66 9.90 16.72
C VAL A 150 14.38 8.66 15.88
N GLU A 151 13.12 8.47 15.50
CA GLU A 151 12.70 7.42 14.58
C GLU A 151 11.98 8.01 13.36
N MET A 152 12.33 7.54 12.17
CA MET A 152 11.73 8.02 10.93
C MET A 152 11.32 6.88 10.00
N TRP A 153 10.12 7.01 9.45
CA TRP A 153 9.62 6.16 8.37
C TRP A 153 10.03 6.74 7.02
N TYR A 154 10.67 5.91 6.21
CA TYR A 154 10.94 6.22 4.81
C TYR A 154 10.18 5.27 3.90
N LYS A 155 9.54 5.82 2.87
CA LYS A 155 8.96 5.07 1.76
C LYS A 155 10.04 4.87 0.71
N ILE A 156 10.38 3.62 0.41
CA ILE A 156 11.56 3.32 -0.43
C ILE A 156 11.36 3.78 -1.88
N TYR A 157 10.13 3.72 -2.39
CA TYR A 157 9.78 4.15 -3.75
C TYR A 157 9.42 5.64 -3.82
N SER A 158 9.59 6.40 -2.73
CA SER A 158 9.37 7.85 -2.80
C SER A 158 10.38 8.51 -3.75
N PRO A 159 9.94 9.42 -4.63
CA PRO A 159 10.84 10.16 -5.50
C PRO A 159 11.71 11.17 -4.74
N ILE A 160 11.37 11.50 -3.48
CA ILE A 160 12.16 12.38 -2.61
C ILE A 160 13.38 11.63 -2.08
N VAL A 161 13.26 10.32 -1.85
CA VAL A 161 14.43 9.50 -1.52
C VAL A 161 15.25 9.37 -2.78
N GLU A 162 16.50 9.80 -2.73
CA GLU A 162 17.44 9.70 -3.86
C GLU A 162 18.06 8.31 -3.89
N GLY A 163 18.60 7.86 -2.75
CA GLY A 163 19.28 6.57 -2.64
C GLY A 163 19.31 6.06 -1.21
N ILE A 164 19.41 4.73 -1.08
CA ILE A 164 19.53 4.04 0.21
C ILE A 164 20.78 3.19 0.16
N GLU A 165 21.70 3.44 1.08
CA GLU A 165 23.00 2.76 1.16
C GLU A 165 23.09 1.95 2.44
N VAL A 166 23.61 0.72 2.37
CA VAL A 166 23.94 -0.07 3.55
C VAL A 166 25.32 0.37 4.04
N VAL A 167 25.36 1.05 5.18
CA VAL A 167 26.59 1.60 5.78
C VAL A 167 27.35 0.49 6.50
N GLN A 168 26.63 -0.23 7.36
CA GLN A 168 27.20 -1.32 8.15
C GLN A 168 26.17 -2.44 8.27
N ARG A 169 26.58 -3.65 7.90
CA ARG A 169 25.78 -4.85 8.11
C ARG A 169 25.93 -5.34 9.53
N ARG A 170 24.85 -5.89 10.08
CA ARG A 170 24.90 -6.55 11.39
C ARG A 170 25.72 -7.82 11.30
N VAL A 171 26.64 -8.00 12.26
CA VAL A 171 27.54 -9.18 12.32
C VAL A 171 26.76 -10.49 12.29
N LYS A 172 25.66 -10.58 13.05
CA LYS A 172 24.77 -11.74 13.07
C LYS A 172 23.36 -11.33 12.70
N ARG A 173 22.70 -12.13 11.86
CA ARG A 173 21.28 -11.92 11.50
C ARG A 173 20.41 -11.83 12.76
N ALA A 174 19.54 -10.82 12.80
CA ALA A 174 18.59 -10.69 13.90
C ALA A 174 17.58 -11.85 13.90
N ARG A 175 17.27 -12.35 15.10
CA ARG A 175 16.30 -13.45 15.29
C ARG A 175 14.84 -12.99 15.21
N ARG A 176 14.59 -11.68 15.27
CA ARG A 176 13.24 -11.07 15.22
C ARG A 176 13.08 -10.27 13.93
N ALA A 177 11.87 -10.27 13.39
CA ALA A 177 11.53 -9.47 12.21
C ALA A 177 11.36 -7.97 12.52
N ARG A 178 11.13 -7.61 13.79
CA ARG A 178 11.03 -6.22 14.26
C ARG A 178 11.88 -6.07 15.51
N LEU A 179 12.75 -5.06 15.54
CA LEU A 179 13.68 -4.82 16.65
C LEU A 179 13.22 -3.68 17.56
N THR A 180 11.92 -3.62 17.86
CA THR A 180 11.33 -2.55 18.68
C THR A 180 11.91 -2.47 20.10
N TYR A 181 12.54 -3.56 20.57
CA TYR A 181 13.24 -3.59 21.84
C TYR A 181 14.48 -2.68 21.89
N MET A 182 15.01 -2.24 20.74
CA MET A 182 16.13 -1.29 20.63
C MET A 182 15.78 0.11 21.14
N ARG A 183 14.49 0.39 21.41
CA ARG A 183 14.06 1.62 22.08
C ARG A 183 14.43 1.67 23.57
N LYS A 184 14.75 0.51 24.16
CA LYS A 184 15.13 0.42 25.57
C LYS A 184 16.64 0.69 25.69
N PRO A 185 17.10 1.49 26.68
CA PRO A 185 18.51 1.87 26.81
C PRO A 185 19.49 0.69 26.78
N LYS A 186 19.13 -0.44 27.40
CA LYS A 186 19.96 -1.66 27.41
C LYS A 186 20.33 -2.20 26.01
N HIS A 187 19.50 -1.95 25.00
CA HIS A 187 19.67 -2.52 23.66
C HIS A 187 19.79 -1.45 22.58
N ASP A 188 19.80 -0.18 22.98
CA ASP A 188 19.92 0.91 22.03
C ASP A 188 21.34 0.95 21.49
N MET A 189 21.46 1.26 20.20
CA MET A 189 22.77 1.43 19.57
C MET A 189 23.35 2.83 19.83
N GLY A 190 22.47 3.77 20.21
CA GLY A 190 22.81 5.18 20.37
C GLY A 190 23.09 5.87 19.04
N SER A 191 24.01 6.85 19.06
CA SER A 191 24.35 7.65 17.89
C SER A 191 25.17 6.84 16.88
N VAL A 192 24.69 6.76 15.62
CA VAL A 192 25.41 6.11 14.52
C VAL A 192 26.33 7.05 13.73
N GLN A 193 26.48 8.30 14.15
CA GLN A 193 27.19 9.34 13.40
C GLN A 193 28.65 8.96 13.08
N ASN A 194 29.39 8.42 14.05
CA ASN A 194 30.79 8.03 13.88
C ASN A 194 30.97 6.92 12.81
N ILE A 195 30.04 5.97 12.76
CA ILE A 195 30.04 4.86 11.80
C ILE A 195 29.80 5.41 10.38
N VAL A 196 28.86 6.34 10.25
CA VAL A 196 28.52 6.98 8.97
C VAL A 196 29.67 7.83 8.47
N LEU A 197 30.33 8.60 9.34
CA LEU A 197 31.52 9.38 9.00
C LEU A 197 32.66 8.49 8.51
N ALA A 198 32.92 7.36 9.19
CA ALA A 198 33.92 6.40 8.78
C ALA A 198 33.61 5.80 7.39
N TYR A 199 32.36 5.43 7.14
CA TYR A 199 31.90 4.95 5.84
C TYR A 199 32.06 6.00 4.73
N GLN A 200 31.68 7.25 5.00
CA GLN A 200 31.84 8.35 4.05
C GLN A 200 33.32 8.62 3.73
N ARG A 201 34.20 8.61 4.74
CA ARG A 201 35.65 8.72 4.54
C ARG A 201 36.20 7.60 3.66
N LEU A 202 35.80 6.36 3.93
CA LEU A 202 36.21 5.20 3.13
C LEU A 202 35.73 5.31 1.68
N LYS A 203 34.47 5.72 1.48
CA LYS A 203 33.86 5.89 0.15
C LYS A 203 34.51 7.01 -0.66
N LEU A 204 34.89 8.12 -0.02
CA LEU A 204 35.62 9.21 -0.66
C LEU A 204 37.09 8.84 -0.94
N GLY A 205 37.75 8.17 0.01
CA GLY A 205 39.13 7.71 -0.14
C GLY A 205 39.30 6.70 -1.26
N ALA A 206 38.36 5.77 -1.41
CA ALA A 206 38.34 4.80 -2.52
C ALA A 206 38.31 5.50 -3.88
N ARG A 207 37.53 6.57 -4.03
CA ARG A 207 37.47 7.36 -5.29
C ARG A 207 38.78 8.08 -5.62
N SER A 208 39.61 8.41 -4.63
CA SER A 208 40.89 9.08 -4.86
C SER A 208 42.00 8.11 -5.33
N VAL A 209 41.94 6.83 -4.95
CA VAL A 209 42.97 5.84 -5.32
C VAL A 209 42.93 5.55 -6.83
N ASP A 210 41.74 5.46 -7.43
CA ASP A 210 41.59 5.21 -8.86
C ASP A 210 42.10 6.37 -9.76
N SER A 211 42.22 7.59 -9.21
CA SER A 211 42.70 8.77 -9.95
C SER A 211 44.22 9.01 -9.86
N LYS A 212 44.94 8.27 -9.00
CA LYS A 212 46.40 8.45 -8.75
C LYS A 212 47.29 7.35 -9.37
N GLY A 213 46.82 6.67 -10.42
CA GLY A 213 47.60 5.69 -11.21
C GLY A 213 48.64 6.28 -12.19
N GLY A 214 49.09 7.54 -12.01
CA GLY A 214 49.97 8.23 -12.96
C GLY A 214 51.35 8.59 -12.41
N LYS A 215 52.40 7.91 -12.92
CA LYS A 215 53.85 8.24 -12.86
C LYS A 215 54.52 8.32 -11.47
N LYS A 216 55.03 7.18 -10.97
CA LYS A 216 56.29 7.17 -10.20
C LYS A 216 57.46 7.25 -11.17
N LYS A 217 58.07 8.43 -11.32
CA LYS A 217 59.40 8.61 -11.96
C LYS A 217 60.43 7.90 -11.08
N GLY A 218 60.98 6.78 -11.56
CA GLY A 218 62.11 6.11 -10.92
C GLY A 218 63.33 7.03 -10.91
N LYS A 219 63.76 7.45 -9.71
CA LYS A 219 65.01 8.18 -9.53
C LYS A 219 66.13 7.14 -9.53
N GLY A 220 66.84 7.02 -10.65
CA GLY A 220 68.05 6.21 -10.76
C GLY A 220 69.07 6.65 -9.73
N ARG A 221 69.57 5.71 -8.94
CA ARG A 221 70.77 5.91 -8.11
C ARG A 221 71.97 5.84 -9.05
N LYS A 222 72.75 6.92 -9.09
CA LYS A 222 74.16 6.88 -9.50
C LYS A 222 75.00 6.55 -8.27
#